data_AF-A0A416F082-F1
#
_entry.id   AF-A0A416F082-F1
#
_cell.length_a   1.000
_cell.length_b   1.000
_cell.length_c   1.000
_cell.angle_alpha   90.00
_cell.angle_beta   90.00
_cell.angle_gamma   90.00
#
_symmetry.space_group_name_H-M   'P 1'
#
loop_
_entity.id
_entity.type
_entity.pdbx_description
1 polymer ?
#
loop_
_entity_poly.entity_id
_entity_poly.type
_entity_poly.pdbx_seq_one_letter_code
_entity_poly.pdbx_strand_id
1 'polypeptide(L)'
;MNQIIMWIMAVGAVLGGVDRIAGNRFGLGKRFEEGFTLLGPTALSMSGIICLTPLLSRFLRFALVPIWNFLGLDAGLLAGILAIDMGGYQLAGELSASQEMVRYAGLVIAATLGCTITFTIPVGMGMLKSGDRLFFSRGMLIGTGTLPVTMIVGGLLSGLSFLQIVLQSLPVLLFCFLLMFGIWRFPEQTVRAFTVFADVIRLLTTIGLIAGAFCYMTGFSLLPDLAPLEDAMAVVSSIGIVLLGSLPTAELLQRVLKKPLSFIGRKTGMNDSSAAGLLMGIVSPVPAITMMEKMDERGKIVNAAFLVSAASTIAAHMGFTFGTDPDFVVPLLVAKLAGGIAAVCAALFFTKKSA
;
A
#
# COMPACT_ATOMS: atom_id res chain seq x y z
N MET A 1 -11.04 17.38 9.97
CA MET A 1 -11.38 16.20 9.13
C MET A 1 -10.61 14.95 9.58
N ASN A 2 -9.28 15.00 9.79
CA ASN A 2 -8.49 13.89 10.33
C ASN A 2 -9.07 13.33 11.65
N GLN A 3 -9.47 14.20 12.57
CA GLN A 3 -10.09 13.79 13.84
C GLN A 3 -11.37 12.97 13.65
N ILE A 4 -12.22 13.29 12.66
CA ILE A 4 -13.49 12.57 12.44
C ILE A 4 -13.23 11.12 12.04
N ILE A 5 -12.29 10.88 11.12
CA ILE A 5 -11.94 9.52 10.70
C ILE A 5 -11.39 8.73 11.87
N MET A 6 -10.51 9.35 12.67
CA MET A 6 -9.97 8.69 13.86
C MET A 6 -11.03 8.39 14.91
N TRP A 7 -12.01 9.28 15.09
CA TRP A 7 -13.18 9.00 15.92
C TRP A 7 -13.99 7.80 15.41
N ILE A 8 -14.21 7.70 14.10
CA ILE A 8 -14.89 6.54 13.51
C ILE A 8 -14.10 5.25 13.80
N MET A 9 -12.77 5.26 13.61
CA MET A 9 -11.93 4.10 13.92
C MET A 9 -11.97 3.76 15.41
N ALA A 10 -11.90 4.75 16.30
CA ALA A 10 -11.99 4.55 17.74
C ALA A 10 -13.34 3.94 18.15
N VAL A 11 -14.45 4.41 17.58
CA VAL A 11 -15.78 3.80 17.77
C VAL A 11 -15.79 2.36 17.25
N GLY A 12 -15.18 2.10 16.09
CA GLY A 12 -15.01 0.75 15.56
C GLY A 12 -14.27 -0.17 16.53
N ALA A 13 -13.21 0.32 17.19
CA ALA A 13 -12.46 -0.44 18.18
C ALA A 13 -13.30 -0.75 19.41
N VAL A 14 -14.09 0.22 19.90
CA VAL A 14 -15.04 0.02 21.00
C VAL A 14 -16.09 -1.03 20.62
N LEU A 15 -16.72 -0.90 19.45
CA LEU A 15 -17.74 -1.85 18.98
C LEU A 15 -17.16 -3.26 18.81
N GLY A 16 -15.97 -3.37 18.21
CA GLY A 16 -15.26 -4.63 18.07
C GLY A 16 -14.91 -5.27 19.42
N GLY A 17 -14.34 -4.50 20.35
CA GLY A 17 -14.02 -4.96 21.70
C GLY A 17 -15.25 -5.39 22.50
N VAL A 18 -16.34 -4.62 22.44
CA VAL A 18 -17.61 -4.97 23.09
C VAL A 18 -18.20 -6.24 22.50
N ASP A 19 -18.23 -6.38 21.17
CA ASP A 19 -18.72 -7.61 20.53
C ASP A 19 -17.85 -8.81 20.91
N ARG A 20 -16.52 -8.65 21.00
CA ARG A 20 -15.60 -9.69 21.50
C ARG A 20 -15.98 -10.15 22.91
N ILE A 21 -16.21 -9.21 23.84
CA ILE A 21 -16.66 -9.52 25.21
C ILE A 21 -18.02 -10.25 25.21
N ALA A 22 -18.92 -9.87 24.30
CA ALA A 22 -20.25 -10.46 24.18
C ALA A 22 -20.27 -11.84 23.47
N GLY A 23 -19.11 -12.42 23.16
CA GLY A 23 -18.98 -13.72 22.48
C GLY A 23 -19.02 -13.65 20.96
N ASN A 24 -18.66 -12.50 20.37
CA ASN A 24 -18.55 -12.25 18.93
C ASN A 24 -19.84 -12.55 18.15
N ARG A 25 -20.97 -12.04 18.64
CA ARG A 25 -22.29 -12.29 18.04
C ARG A 25 -22.45 -11.57 16.70
N PHE A 26 -21.86 -10.38 16.57
CA PHE A 26 -21.94 -9.57 15.37
C PHE A 26 -20.78 -9.80 14.40
N GLY A 27 -19.77 -10.59 14.78
CA GLY A 27 -18.58 -10.87 13.98
C GLY A 27 -17.52 -9.75 13.98
N LEU A 28 -17.77 -8.65 14.70
CA LEU A 28 -16.85 -7.52 14.82
C LEU A 28 -15.73 -7.84 15.81
N GLY A 29 -16.01 -8.65 16.84
CA GLY A 29 -15.02 -9.09 17.80
C GLY A 29 -13.88 -9.89 17.16
N LYS A 30 -14.20 -10.74 16.18
CA LYS A 30 -13.18 -11.46 15.39
C LYS A 30 -12.31 -10.51 14.59
N ARG A 31 -12.90 -9.47 13.96
CA ARG A 31 -12.13 -8.45 13.22
C ARG A 31 -11.22 -7.64 14.13
N PHE A 32 -11.68 -7.33 15.34
CA PHE A 32 -10.87 -6.69 16.37
C PHE A 32 -9.67 -7.56 16.75
N GLU A 33 -9.89 -8.87 16.99
CA GLU A 33 -8.80 -9.82 17.27
C GLU A 33 -7.81 -9.93 16.11
N GLU A 34 -8.31 -10.06 14.88
CA GLU A 34 -7.50 -10.11 13.66
C GLU A 34 -6.56 -8.90 13.58
N GLY A 35 -7.03 -7.71 13.93
CA GLY A 35 -6.20 -6.49 13.93
C GLY A 35 -4.96 -6.61 14.81
N PHE A 36 -5.10 -7.24 15.97
CA PHE A 36 -3.97 -7.48 16.87
C PHE A 36 -3.12 -8.68 16.44
N THR A 37 -3.74 -9.75 15.93
CA THR A 37 -3.01 -10.93 15.42
C THR A 37 -2.08 -10.59 14.26
N LEU A 38 -2.41 -9.54 13.49
CA LEU A 38 -1.57 -9.07 12.39
C LEU A 38 -0.26 -8.42 12.85
N LEU A 39 -0.11 -8.02 14.13
CA LEU A 39 1.13 -7.40 14.63
C LEU A 39 2.38 -8.24 14.36
N GLY A 40 2.34 -9.55 14.58
CA GLY A 40 3.48 -10.44 14.37
C GLY A 40 3.93 -10.51 12.91
N PRO A 41 3.04 -10.89 11.97
CA PRO A 41 3.34 -10.84 10.53
C PRO A 41 3.78 -9.45 10.04
N THR A 42 3.13 -8.40 10.53
CA THR A 42 3.48 -7.01 10.22
C THR A 42 4.91 -6.70 10.67
N ALA A 43 5.27 -6.98 11.93
CA ALA A 43 6.63 -6.81 12.46
C ALA A 43 7.68 -7.55 11.62
N LEU A 44 7.41 -8.83 11.33
CA LEU A 44 8.33 -9.67 10.56
C LEU A 44 8.59 -9.11 9.15
N SER A 45 7.61 -8.45 8.57
CA SER A 45 7.68 -7.93 7.20
C SER A 45 8.41 -6.59 7.06
N MET A 46 8.56 -5.83 8.15
CA MET A 46 9.08 -4.44 8.07
C MET A 46 10.14 -4.05 9.10
N SER A 47 10.15 -4.62 10.31
CA SER A 47 10.93 -4.05 11.40
C SER A 47 12.43 -3.98 11.06
N GLY A 48 12.96 -5.02 10.42
CA GLY A 48 14.37 -5.06 10.06
C GLY A 48 14.77 -4.11 8.93
N ILE A 49 13.91 -3.86 7.93
CA ILE A 49 14.23 -2.89 6.88
C ILE A 49 14.16 -1.45 7.40
N ILE A 50 13.26 -1.18 8.35
CA ILE A 50 13.23 0.08 9.08
C ILE A 50 14.56 0.26 9.84
N CYS A 51 15.04 -0.77 10.56
CA CYS A 51 16.34 -0.74 11.23
C CYS A 51 17.50 -0.44 10.26
N LEU A 52 17.47 -0.99 9.05
CA LEU A 52 18.48 -0.80 8.01
C LEU A 52 18.37 0.52 7.25
N THR A 53 17.32 1.32 7.48
CA THR A 53 17.06 2.52 6.68
C THR A 53 18.24 3.52 6.66
N PRO A 54 18.93 3.81 7.78
CA PRO A 54 20.09 4.72 7.76
C PRO A 54 21.24 4.21 6.87
N LEU A 55 21.47 2.90 6.86
CA LEU A 55 22.50 2.27 6.02
C LEU A 55 22.11 2.30 4.54
N LEU A 56 20.84 2.01 4.23
CA LEU A 56 20.31 2.12 2.88
C LEU A 56 20.36 3.57 2.37
N SER A 57 19.99 4.54 3.20
CA SER A 57 20.03 5.95 2.84
C SER A 57 21.45 6.39 2.56
N ARG A 58 22.44 6.01 3.39
CA ARG A 58 23.86 6.30 3.15
C ARG A 58 24.36 5.75 1.82
N PHE A 59 24.01 4.50 1.49
CA PHE A 59 24.36 3.89 0.20
C PHE A 59 23.76 4.70 -0.96
N LEU A 60 22.47 5.03 -0.89
CA LEU A 60 21.79 5.80 -1.93
C LEU A 60 22.35 7.23 -2.06
N ARG A 61 22.67 7.89 -0.95
CA ARG A 61 23.32 9.22 -0.91
C ARG A 61 24.65 9.23 -1.67
N PHE A 62 25.41 8.15 -1.60
CA PHE A 62 26.66 8.02 -2.34
C PHE A 62 26.43 7.62 -3.80
N ALA A 63 25.55 6.65 -4.06
CA ALA A 63 25.42 6.02 -5.38
C ALA A 63 24.51 6.79 -6.36
N LEU A 64 23.36 7.28 -5.90
CA LEU A 64 22.27 7.76 -6.78
C LEU A 64 21.88 9.23 -6.55
N VAL A 65 21.99 9.74 -5.32
CA VAL A 65 21.60 11.12 -5.00
C VAL A 65 22.34 12.18 -5.84
N PRO A 66 23.65 12.06 -6.15
CA PRO A 66 24.32 13.03 -7.00
C PRO A 66 23.68 13.15 -8.39
N ILE A 67 23.22 12.03 -8.95
CA ILE A 67 22.53 11.98 -10.25
C ILE A 67 21.16 12.64 -10.14
N TRP A 68 20.41 12.36 -9.07
CA TRP A 68 19.08 12.97 -8.85
C TRP A 68 19.18 14.49 -8.68
N ASN A 69 20.12 14.96 -7.86
CA ASN A 69 20.34 16.38 -7.65
C ASN A 69 20.78 17.10 -8.93
N PHE A 70 21.62 16.45 -9.75
CA PHE A 70 22.02 16.98 -11.06
C PHE A 70 20.81 17.17 -12.00
N LEU A 71 19.83 16.27 -11.93
CA LEU A 71 18.58 16.35 -12.69
C LEU A 71 17.55 17.31 -12.07
N GLY A 72 17.85 17.94 -10.93
CA GLY A 72 16.90 18.79 -10.19
C GLY A 72 15.76 18.02 -9.52
N LEU A 73 15.95 16.72 -9.29
CA LEU A 73 14.96 15.82 -8.70
C LEU A 73 15.25 15.58 -7.22
N ASP A 74 14.20 15.51 -6.40
CA ASP A 74 14.31 15.16 -4.99
C ASP A 74 14.63 13.66 -4.85
N ALA A 75 15.68 13.35 -4.09
CA ALA A 75 16.15 11.99 -3.91
C ALA A 75 15.18 11.08 -3.15
N GLY A 76 14.22 11.62 -2.39
CA GLY A 76 13.21 10.81 -1.69
C GLY A 76 12.35 9.98 -2.62
N LEU A 77 12.24 10.35 -3.90
CA LEU A 77 11.54 9.55 -4.92
C LEU A 77 12.15 8.15 -5.10
N LEU A 78 13.45 7.98 -4.81
CA LEU A 78 14.11 6.67 -4.80
C LEU A 78 13.48 5.72 -3.78
N ALA A 79 12.95 6.26 -2.69
CA ALA A 79 12.27 5.48 -1.66
C ALA A 79 10.89 4.97 -2.10
N GLY A 80 10.28 5.61 -3.10
CA GLY A 80 8.96 5.24 -3.64
C GLY A 80 8.90 3.86 -4.30
N ILE A 81 10.05 3.19 -4.44
CA ILE A 81 10.15 1.79 -4.89
C ILE A 81 9.78 0.82 -3.75
N LEU A 82 9.97 1.22 -2.50
CA LEU A 82 9.55 0.45 -1.34
C LEU A 82 8.11 0.82 -0.97
N ALA A 83 7.38 -0.13 -0.40
CA ALA A 83 6.09 0.18 0.20
C ALA A 83 6.27 1.14 1.39
N ILE A 84 5.25 1.96 1.64
CA ILE A 84 5.20 2.95 2.72
C ILE A 84 5.63 2.35 4.06
N ASP A 85 5.11 1.17 4.38
CA ASP A 85 5.33 0.41 5.60
C ASP A 85 6.48 -0.61 5.49
N MET A 86 7.22 -0.63 4.38
CA MET A 86 8.44 -1.44 4.20
C MET A 86 9.69 -0.55 4.13
N GLY A 87 9.71 0.54 4.89
CA GLY A 87 10.82 1.50 4.95
C GLY A 87 10.77 2.61 3.90
N GLY A 88 9.79 2.62 2.99
CA GLY A 88 9.65 3.68 1.97
C GLY A 88 9.48 5.08 2.57
N TYR A 89 8.70 5.21 3.65
CA TYR A 89 8.54 6.50 4.33
C TYR A 89 9.82 6.95 5.05
N GLN A 90 10.43 6.07 5.84
CA GLN A 90 11.66 6.40 6.59
C GLN A 90 12.80 6.75 5.63
N LEU A 91 12.92 6.02 4.53
CA LEU A 91 13.94 6.28 3.52
C LEU A 91 13.68 7.60 2.76
N ALA A 92 12.41 7.96 2.51
CA ALA A 92 12.07 9.28 1.99
C ALA A 92 12.44 10.39 2.99
N GLY A 93 12.16 10.19 4.29
CA GLY A 93 12.54 11.10 5.37
C GLY A 93 14.03 11.41 5.42
N GLU A 94 14.85 10.39 5.17
CA GLU A 94 16.30 10.55 5.08
C GLU A 94 16.72 11.29 3.80
N LEU A 95 16.17 10.94 2.65
CA LEU A 95 16.68 11.38 1.35
C LEU A 95 16.10 12.72 0.85
N SER A 96 14.88 13.08 1.27
CA SER A 96 14.19 14.26 0.77
C SER A 96 14.72 15.56 1.35
N ALA A 97 14.57 16.64 0.57
CA ALA A 97 14.97 17.99 0.99
C ALA A 97 13.88 18.76 1.75
N SER A 98 12.63 18.27 1.76
CA SER A 98 11.48 18.96 2.37
C SER A 98 10.41 17.99 2.88
N GLN A 99 9.63 18.40 3.88
CA GLN A 99 8.55 17.58 4.45
C GLN A 99 7.45 17.28 3.42
N GLU A 100 7.18 18.22 2.51
CA GLU A 100 6.23 18.05 1.41
C GLU A 100 6.67 16.91 0.48
N MET A 101 7.98 16.81 0.19
CA MET A 101 8.53 15.69 -0.59
C MET A 101 8.56 14.38 0.19
N VAL A 102 8.79 14.40 1.51
CA VAL A 102 8.65 13.21 2.35
C VAL A 102 7.23 12.66 2.30
N ARG A 103 6.23 13.52 2.44
CA ARG A 103 4.81 13.14 2.30
C ARG A 103 4.51 12.61 0.90
N TYR A 104 4.98 13.30 -0.12
CA TYR A 104 4.71 12.92 -1.50
C TYR A 104 5.38 11.58 -1.90
N ALA A 105 6.68 11.44 -1.69
CA ALA A 105 7.42 10.23 -2.04
C ALA A 105 7.12 9.07 -1.07
N GLY A 106 7.18 9.35 0.23
CA GLY A 106 7.10 8.35 1.30
C GLY A 106 5.69 7.95 1.70
N LEU A 107 4.67 8.80 1.54
CA LEU A 107 3.28 8.45 1.87
C LEU A 107 2.42 8.22 0.63
N VAL A 108 2.59 8.99 -0.46
CA VAL A 108 1.75 8.82 -1.66
C VAL A 108 2.34 7.80 -2.63
N ILE A 109 3.57 8.00 -3.09
CA ILE A 109 4.20 7.12 -4.10
C ILE A 109 4.49 5.74 -3.50
N ALA A 110 5.10 5.68 -2.31
CA ALA A 110 5.40 4.42 -1.63
C ALA A 110 4.12 3.61 -1.31
N ALA A 111 3.03 4.26 -0.89
CA ALA A 111 1.77 3.57 -0.61
C ALA A 111 1.01 3.12 -1.88
N THR A 112 1.46 3.52 -3.07
CA THR A 112 0.82 3.15 -4.34
C THR A 112 1.76 2.34 -5.21
N LEU A 113 2.69 2.99 -5.92
CA LEU A 113 3.67 2.30 -6.76
C LEU A 113 4.52 1.32 -5.95
N GLY A 114 5.06 1.76 -4.82
CA GLY A 114 5.89 0.91 -3.94
C GLY A 114 5.14 -0.35 -3.50
N CYS A 115 3.97 -0.17 -2.89
CA CYS A 115 3.07 -1.28 -2.52
C CYS A 115 2.68 -2.17 -3.70
N THR A 116 2.54 -1.60 -4.90
CA THR A 116 2.20 -2.36 -6.11
C THR A 116 3.33 -3.33 -6.49
N ILE A 117 4.58 -2.85 -6.51
CA ILE A 117 5.72 -3.62 -7.00
C ILE A 117 6.32 -4.54 -5.96
N THR A 118 6.32 -4.17 -4.67
CA THR A 118 6.86 -5.02 -3.60
C THR A 118 5.85 -6.05 -3.11
N PHE A 119 4.55 -5.79 -3.26
CA PHE A 119 3.52 -6.61 -2.64
C PHE A 119 2.44 -7.06 -3.61
N THR A 120 1.67 -6.15 -4.20
CA THR A 120 0.44 -6.51 -4.93
C THR A 120 0.72 -7.40 -6.14
N ILE A 121 1.73 -7.07 -6.97
CA ILE A 121 2.10 -7.89 -8.13
C ILE A 121 2.66 -9.26 -7.71
N PRO A 122 3.71 -9.35 -6.87
CA PRO A 122 4.25 -10.65 -6.45
C PRO A 122 3.21 -11.56 -5.80
N VAL A 123 2.44 -11.03 -4.84
CA VAL A 123 1.44 -11.80 -4.10
C VAL A 123 0.30 -12.24 -5.03
N GLY A 124 -0.22 -11.32 -5.84
CA GLY A 124 -1.26 -11.62 -6.82
C GLY A 124 -0.87 -12.76 -7.76
N MET A 125 0.32 -12.67 -8.35
CA MET A 125 0.77 -13.63 -9.35
C MET A 125 1.19 -14.97 -8.74
N GLY A 126 1.65 -14.98 -7.48
CA GLY A 126 1.91 -16.20 -6.72
C GLY A 126 0.64 -16.94 -6.29
N MET A 127 -0.41 -16.21 -5.92
CA MET A 127 -1.67 -16.79 -5.40
C MET A 127 -2.67 -17.19 -6.48
N LEU A 128 -2.72 -16.46 -7.60
CA LEU A 128 -3.73 -16.67 -8.63
C LEU A 128 -3.43 -17.89 -9.52
N LYS A 129 -4.51 -18.57 -9.91
CA LYS A 129 -4.50 -19.66 -10.92
C LYS A 129 -4.13 -19.09 -12.29
N SER A 130 -3.52 -19.90 -13.16
CA SER A 130 -2.97 -19.46 -14.45
C SER A 130 -3.95 -18.68 -15.33
N GLY A 131 -5.24 -19.04 -15.33
CA GLY A 131 -6.27 -18.32 -16.08
C GLY A 131 -6.58 -16.92 -15.53
N ASP A 132 -6.52 -16.74 -14.22
CA ASP A 132 -6.84 -15.47 -13.55
C ASP A 132 -5.70 -14.46 -13.64
N ARG A 133 -4.46 -14.95 -13.77
CA ARG A 133 -3.26 -14.12 -13.93
C ARG A 133 -3.35 -13.18 -15.12
N LEU A 134 -3.93 -13.62 -16.24
CA LEU A 134 -4.10 -12.78 -17.42
C LEU A 134 -4.99 -11.55 -17.14
N PHE A 135 -6.13 -11.77 -16.47
CA PHE A 135 -7.05 -10.68 -16.10
C PHE A 135 -6.43 -9.76 -15.06
N PHE A 136 -5.71 -10.34 -14.09
CA PHE A 136 -4.97 -9.59 -13.08
C PHE A 136 -3.92 -8.68 -13.73
N SER A 137 -3.03 -9.22 -14.58
CA SER A 137 -2.01 -8.44 -15.28
C SER A 137 -2.60 -7.32 -16.13
N ARG A 138 -3.72 -7.56 -16.83
CA ARG A 138 -4.44 -6.51 -17.57
C ARG A 138 -4.96 -5.41 -16.64
N GLY A 139 -5.49 -5.77 -15.48
CA GLY A 139 -5.88 -4.78 -14.47
C GLY A 139 -4.69 -3.98 -13.96
N MET A 140 -3.56 -4.64 -13.66
CA MET A 140 -2.34 -3.95 -13.22
C MET A 140 -1.82 -2.95 -14.26
N LEU A 141 -1.90 -3.27 -15.56
CA LEU A 141 -1.58 -2.33 -16.64
C LEU A 141 -2.44 -1.07 -16.57
N ILE A 142 -3.76 -1.26 -16.50
CA ILE A 142 -4.72 -0.15 -16.47
C ILE A 142 -4.53 0.69 -15.21
N GLY A 143 -4.42 0.04 -14.05
CA GLY A 143 -4.22 0.72 -12.76
C GLY A 143 -2.92 1.52 -12.74
N THR A 144 -1.82 0.95 -13.25
CA THR A 144 -0.53 1.65 -13.36
C THR A 144 -0.65 2.89 -14.27
N GLY A 145 -1.39 2.78 -15.38
CA GLY A 145 -1.69 3.91 -16.26
C GLY A 145 -2.50 5.03 -15.60
N THR A 146 -3.20 4.75 -14.50
CA THR A 146 -3.99 5.73 -13.73
C THR A 146 -3.29 6.29 -12.50
N LEU A 147 -2.09 5.81 -12.15
CA LEU A 147 -1.25 6.37 -11.08
C LEU A 147 -1.02 7.89 -11.17
N PRO A 148 -0.90 8.52 -12.36
CA PRO A 148 -0.77 9.98 -12.45
C PRO A 148 -1.87 10.74 -11.71
N VAL A 149 -3.09 10.21 -11.64
CA VAL A 149 -4.19 10.84 -10.88
C VAL A 149 -3.88 10.85 -9.39
N THR A 150 -3.44 9.73 -8.82
CA THR A 150 -3.02 9.63 -7.42
C THR A 150 -1.86 10.58 -7.13
N MET A 151 -0.89 10.64 -8.04
CA MET A 151 0.29 11.49 -7.92
C MET A 151 -0.07 12.98 -7.94
N ILE A 152 -0.98 13.41 -8.83
CA ILE A 152 -1.44 14.80 -8.89
C ILE A 152 -2.20 15.17 -7.62
N VAL A 153 -3.21 14.37 -7.25
CA VAL A 153 -4.04 14.66 -6.06
C VAL A 153 -3.18 14.62 -4.79
N GLY A 154 -2.36 13.59 -4.63
CA GLY A 154 -1.50 13.44 -3.45
C GLY A 154 -0.40 14.49 -3.36
N GLY A 155 0.20 14.88 -4.49
CA GLY A 155 1.19 15.95 -4.53
C GLY A 155 0.61 17.31 -4.15
N LEU A 156 -0.57 17.65 -4.68
CA LEU A 156 -1.26 18.90 -4.33
C LEU A 156 -1.61 18.94 -2.84
N LEU A 157 -2.11 17.83 -2.31
CA LEU A 157 -2.44 17.72 -0.88
C LEU A 157 -1.19 17.64 0.02
N SER A 158 -0.02 17.30 -0.54
CA SER A 158 1.29 17.39 0.15
C SER A 158 1.81 18.83 0.23
N GLY A 159 1.19 19.78 -0.47
CA GLY A 159 1.64 21.18 -0.51
C GLY A 159 2.53 21.52 -1.72
N LEU A 160 2.72 20.58 -2.65
CA LEU A 160 3.52 20.81 -3.85
C LEU A 160 2.73 21.58 -4.91
N SER A 161 3.40 22.48 -5.63
CA SER A 161 2.82 23.11 -6.82
C SER A 161 2.65 22.11 -7.96
N PHE A 162 1.67 22.34 -8.85
CA PHE A 162 1.44 21.45 -9.99
C PHE A 162 2.69 21.20 -10.84
N LEU A 163 3.51 22.23 -11.07
CA LEU A 163 4.76 22.11 -11.82
C LEU A 163 5.78 21.22 -11.10
N GLN A 164 5.94 21.38 -9.78
CA GLN A 164 6.80 20.49 -8.98
C GLN A 164 6.31 19.05 -9.09
N ILE A 165 5.01 18.81 -8.98
CA ILE A 165 4.46 17.45 -9.09
C ILE A 165 4.84 16.84 -10.43
N VAL A 166 4.58 17.53 -11.55
CA VAL A 166 4.89 16.99 -12.89
C VAL A 166 6.38 16.68 -13.03
N LEU A 167 7.26 17.61 -12.66
CA LEU A 167 8.71 17.45 -12.80
C LEU A 167 9.24 16.33 -11.90
N GLN A 168 8.88 16.33 -10.63
CA GLN A 168 9.30 15.32 -9.65
C GLN A 168 8.68 13.94 -9.98
N SER A 169 7.52 13.90 -10.63
CA SER A 169 6.88 12.65 -11.07
C SER A 169 7.59 11.98 -12.25
N LEU A 170 8.41 12.70 -13.03
CA LEU A 170 8.93 12.17 -14.30
C LEU A 170 9.66 10.81 -14.17
N PRO A 171 10.53 10.58 -13.17
CA PRO A 171 11.17 9.26 -13.01
C PRO A 171 10.17 8.16 -12.71
N VAL A 172 9.17 8.46 -11.89
CA VAL A 172 8.12 7.53 -11.49
C VAL A 172 7.20 7.21 -12.68
N LEU A 173 6.86 8.21 -13.50
CA LEU A 173 6.07 8.03 -14.72
C LEU A 173 6.82 7.22 -15.78
N LEU A 174 8.13 7.49 -15.95
CA LEU A 174 8.99 6.71 -16.82
C LEU A 174 9.04 5.25 -16.34
N PHE A 175 9.22 5.03 -15.04
CA PHE A 175 9.19 3.69 -14.46
C PHE A 175 7.82 3.02 -14.65
N CYS A 176 6.71 3.73 -14.47
CA CYS A 176 5.37 3.22 -14.74
C CYS A 176 5.19 2.81 -16.21
N PHE A 177 5.73 3.59 -17.15
CA PHE A 177 5.71 3.22 -18.56
C PHE A 177 6.51 1.95 -18.85
N LEU A 178 7.72 1.83 -18.29
CA LEU A 178 8.54 0.62 -18.40
C LEU A 178 7.86 -0.59 -17.75
N LEU A 179 7.23 -0.40 -16.60
CA LEU A 179 6.44 -1.42 -15.91
C LEU A 179 5.26 -1.88 -16.77
N MET A 180 4.51 -0.94 -17.34
CA MET A 180 3.40 -1.26 -18.24
C MET A 180 3.90 -2.03 -19.47
N PHE A 181 5.01 -1.59 -20.07
CA PHE A 181 5.62 -2.30 -21.20
C PHE A 181 6.05 -3.73 -20.81
N GLY A 182 6.68 -3.89 -19.63
CA GLY A 182 7.08 -5.18 -19.09
C GLY A 182 5.90 -6.13 -18.88
N ILE A 183 4.85 -5.68 -18.18
CA ILE A 183 3.65 -6.50 -17.94
C ILE A 183 2.97 -6.87 -19.26
N TRP A 184 2.93 -5.95 -20.24
CA TRP A 184 2.30 -6.21 -21.52
C TRP A 184 3.07 -7.22 -22.38
N ARG A 185 4.40 -7.05 -22.48
CA ARG A 185 5.22 -7.81 -23.44
C ARG A 185 5.86 -9.07 -22.84
N PHE A 186 6.15 -9.04 -21.54
CA PHE A 186 6.93 -10.04 -20.81
C PHE A 186 6.35 -10.27 -19.39
N PRO A 187 5.07 -10.68 -19.27
CA PRO A 187 4.39 -10.79 -17.97
C PRO A 187 5.11 -11.73 -16.99
N GLU A 188 5.49 -12.93 -17.43
CA GLU A 188 6.18 -13.92 -16.58
C GLU A 188 7.57 -13.44 -16.11
N GLN A 189 8.34 -12.79 -16.99
CA GLN A 189 9.64 -12.22 -16.62
C GLN A 189 9.48 -11.04 -15.65
N THR A 190 8.47 -10.21 -15.87
CA THR A 190 8.17 -9.06 -15.01
C THR A 190 7.79 -9.53 -13.61
N VAL A 191 6.95 -10.56 -13.51
CA VAL A 191 6.60 -11.20 -12.24
C VAL A 191 7.84 -11.74 -11.56
N ARG A 192 8.66 -12.51 -12.29
CA ARG A 192 9.88 -13.09 -11.73
C ARG A 192 10.83 -12.00 -11.21
N ALA A 193 10.99 -10.90 -11.93
CA ALA A 193 11.80 -9.77 -11.49
C ALA A 193 11.27 -9.17 -10.18
N PHE A 194 9.96 -8.95 -10.05
CA PHE A 194 9.37 -8.43 -8.81
C PHE A 194 9.37 -9.44 -7.66
N THR A 195 9.22 -10.73 -7.93
CA THR A 195 9.38 -11.78 -6.92
C THR A 195 10.80 -11.78 -6.38
N VAL A 196 11.81 -11.78 -7.26
CA VAL A 196 13.22 -11.69 -6.83
C VAL A 196 13.48 -10.40 -6.06
N PHE A 197 12.92 -9.28 -6.50
CA PHE A 197 13.02 -8.01 -5.78
C PHE A 197 12.41 -8.11 -4.37
N ALA A 198 11.20 -8.63 -4.24
CA ALA A 198 10.54 -8.84 -2.95
C ALA A 198 11.33 -9.81 -2.05
N ASP A 199 11.93 -10.87 -2.63
CA ASP A 199 12.78 -11.81 -1.90
C ASP A 199 14.06 -11.14 -1.37
N VAL A 200 14.66 -10.24 -2.15
CA VAL A 200 15.80 -9.41 -1.71
C VAL A 200 15.38 -8.51 -0.55
N ILE A 201 14.23 -7.83 -0.65
CA ILE A 201 13.71 -7.00 0.44
C ILE A 201 13.45 -7.84 1.70
N ARG A 202 12.91 -9.05 1.55
CA ARG A 202 12.69 -9.98 2.68
C ARG A 202 14.01 -10.44 3.30
N LEU A 203 15.03 -10.71 2.49
CA LEU A 203 16.37 -11.04 2.97
C LEU A 203 16.97 -9.87 3.77
N LEU A 204 16.94 -8.66 3.22
CA LEU A 204 17.40 -7.45 3.91
C LEU A 204 16.64 -7.23 5.22
N THR A 205 15.32 -7.36 5.20
CA THR A 205 14.48 -7.26 6.40
C THR A 205 14.90 -8.29 7.45
N THR A 206 15.19 -9.53 7.03
CA THR A 206 15.64 -10.58 7.97
C THR A 206 17.02 -10.25 8.55
N ILE A 207 17.97 -9.77 7.74
CA ILE A 207 19.30 -9.34 8.19
C ILE A 207 19.18 -8.20 9.20
N GLY A 208 18.38 -7.18 8.88
CA GLY A 208 18.15 -6.03 9.75
C GLY A 208 17.51 -6.43 11.07
N LEU A 209 16.57 -7.39 11.04
CA LEU A 209 15.93 -7.91 12.25
C LEU A 209 16.92 -8.69 13.12
N ILE A 210 17.78 -9.54 12.53
CA ILE A 210 18.84 -10.25 13.25
C ILE A 210 19.78 -9.24 13.91
N ALA A 211 20.26 -8.26 13.15
CA ALA A 211 21.19 -7.24 13.66
C ALA A 211 20.56 -6.40 14.77
N GLY A 212 19.31 -5.96 14.58
CA GLY A 212 18.56 -5.15 15.55
C GLY A 212 18.26 -5.92 16.83
N ALA A 213 17.81 -7.16 16.73
CA ALA A 213 17.53 -8.00 17.89
C ALA A 213 18.81 -8.31 18.69
N PHE A 214 19.92 -8.61 18.00
CA PHE A 214 21.21 -8.82 18.65
C PHE A 214 21.69 -7.56 19.37
N CYS A 215 21.60 -6.40 18.72
CA CYS A 215 21.97 -5.11 19.31
C CYS A 215 21.14 -4.81 20.57
N TYR A 216 19.81 -5.00 20.50
CA TYR A 216 18.91 -4.83 21.63
C TYR A 216 19.26 -5.74 22.82
N MET A 217 19.53 -7.03 22.57
CA MET A 217 19.78 -8.01 23.63
C MET A 217 21.16 -7.90 24.27
N THR A 218 22.17 -7.42 23.53
CA THR A 218 23.58 -7.45 23.96
C THR A 218 24.18 -6.07 24.19
N GLY A 219 23.55 -5.02 23.68
CA GLY A 219 24.13 -3.67 23.61
C GLY A 219 25.25 -3.51 22.58
N PHE A 220 25.59 -4.57 21.83
CA PHE A 220 26.66 -4.55 20.83
C PHE A 220 26.11 -4.38 19.41
N SER A 221 26.60 -3.38 18.69
CA SER A 221 26.17 -3.11 17.31
C SER A 221 26.94 -3.95 16.29
N LEU A 222 26.27 -4.94 15.68
CA LEU A 222 26.83 -5.75 14.58
C LEU A 222 27.04 -4.94 13.30
N LEU A 223 26.16 -3.98 13.04
CA LEU A 223 26.23 -3.04 11.93
C LEU A 223 26.31 -1.63 12.52
N PRO A 224 27.19 -0.74 12.01
CA PRO A 224 27.22 0.64 12.47
C PRO A 224 25.92 1.36 12.07
N ASP A 225 25.52 2.36 12.84
CA ASP A 225 24.40 3.27 12.52
C ASP A 225 23.05 2.57 12.26
N LEU A 226 22.83 1.41 12.85
CA LEU A 226 21.53 0.72 12.77
C LEU A 226 20.51 1.48 13.62
N ALA A 227 19.32 1.73 13.07
CA ALA A 227 18.24 2.31 13.87
C ALA A 227 17.75 1.28 14.92
N PRO A 228 17.37 1.73 16.14
CA PRO A 228 16.89 0.85 17.20
C PRO A 228 15.69 0.01 16.75
N LEU A 229 15.68 -1.26 17.15
CA LEU A 229 14.56 -2.16 16.85
C LEU A 229 13.26 -1.69 17.53
N GLU A 230 13.36 -1.04 18.68
CA GLU A 230 12.21 -0.49 19.41
C GLU A 230 11.48 0.58 18.60
N ASP A 231 12.19 1.45 17.89
CA ASP A 231 11.61 2.48 17.02
C ASP A 231 10.81 1.84 15.87
N ALA A 232 11.36 0.77 15.28
CA ALA A 232 10.65 0.00 14.27
C ALA A 232 9.39 -0.69 14.84
N MET A 233 9.49 -1.22 16.06
CA MET A 233 8.34 -1.84 16.75
C MET A 233 7.28 -0.82 17.17
N ALA A 234 7.65 0.44 17.43
CA ALA A 234 6.70 1.51 17.71
C ALA A 234 5.80 1.78 16.50
N VAL A 235 6.36 1.80 15.28
CA VAL A 235 5.61 1.93 14.02
C VAL A 235 4.67 0.74 13.81
N VAL A 236 5.15 -0.49 14.06
CA VAL A 236 4.31 -1.68 13.97
C VAL A 236 3.14 -1.62 14.96
N SER A 237 3.43 -1.18 16.18
CA SER A 237 2.43 -1.05 17.24
C SER A 237 1.37 -0.01 16.90
N SER A 238 1.75 1.13 16.30
CA SER A 238 0.79 2.14 15.87
C SER A 238 -0.15 1.62 14.78
N ILE A 239 0.37 0.84 13.82
CA ILE A 239 -0.46 0.16 12.82
C ILE A 239 -1.45 -0.77 13.50
N GLY A 240 -0.98 -1.65 14.41
CA GLY A 240 -1.84 -2.61 15.11
C GLY A 240 -2.95 -1.95 15.92
N ILE A 241 -2.65 -0.85 16.63
CA ILE A 241 -3.64 -0.06 17.38
C ILE A 241 -4.73 0.47 16.45
N VAL A 242 -4.37 1.00 15.28
CA VAL A 242 -5.37 1.49 14.32
C VAL A 242 -6.16 0.33 13.72
N LEU A 243 -5.53 -0.82 13.46
CA LEU A 243 -6.20 -2.02 12.93
C LEU A 243 -7.29 -2.57 13.86
N LEU A 244 -7.14 -2.42 15.19
CA LEU A 244 -8.19 -2.77 16.16
C LEU A 244 -9.51 -2.06 15.85
N GLY A 245 -9.45 -0.83 15.35
CA GLY A 245 -10.62 -0.03 14.99
C GLY A 245 -11.00 -0.10 13.52
N SER A 246 -10.01 -0.15 12.64
CA SER A 246 -10.26 -0.06 11.20
C SER A 246 -10.80 -1.35 10.60
N LEU A 247 -10.43 -2.53 11.10
CA LEU A 247 -10.99 -3.79 10.60
C LEU A 247 -12.48 -3.96 10.99
N PRO A 248 -12.93 -3.72 12.24
CA PRO A 248 -14.35 -3.69 12.55
C PRO A 248 -15.11 -2.62 11.77
N THR A 249 -14.53 -1.42 11.62
CA THR A 249 -15.15 -0.34 10.84
C THR A 249 -15.30 -0.74 9.37
N ALA A 250 -14.28 -1.38 8.79
CA ALA A 250 -14.33 -1.88 7.43
C ALA A 250 -15.39 -2.97 7.25
N GLU A 251 -15.56 -3.87 8.22
CA GLU A 251 -16.63 -4.88 8.22
C GLU A 251 -18.02 -4.23 8.28
N LEU A 252 -18.22 -3.20 9.11
CA LEU A 252 -19.46 -2.43 9.14
C LEU A 252 -19.70 -1.69 7.81
N LEU A 253 -18.68 -1.02 7.29
CA LEU A 253 -18.72 -0.33 6.01
C LEU A 253 -19.09 -1.30 4.88
N GLN A 254 -18.51 -2.49 4.88
CA GLN A 254 -18.85 -3.54 3.93
C GLN A 254 -20.32 -3.94 4.01
N ARG A 255 -20.87 -4.12 5.21
CA ARG A 255 -22.29 -4.46 5.39
C ARG A 255 -23.22 -3.36 4.87
N VAL A 256 -22.89 -2.11 5.14
CA VAL A 256 -23.66 -0.94 4.68
C VAL A 256 -23.57 -0.79 3.16
N LEU A 257 -22.37 -0.92 2.60
CA LEU A 257 -22.12 -0.70 1.18
C LEU A 257 -22.42 -1.90 0.29
N LYS A 258 -22.68 -3.09 0.85
CA LYS A 258 -22.94 -4.31 0.07
C LYS A 258 -24.07 -4.14 -0.95
N LYS A 259 -25.23 -3.60 -0.53
CA LYS A 259 -26.40 -3.38 -1.39
C LYS A 259 -26.19 -2.29 -2.45
N PRO A 260 -25.72 -1.07 -2.11
CA PRO A 260 -25.51 -0.05 -3.13
C PRO A 260 -24.40 -0.46 -4.11
N LEU A 261 -23.35 -1.11 -3.63
CA LEU A 261 -22.24 -1.52 -4.49
C LEU A 261 -22.61 -2.72 -5.38
N SER A 262 -23.43 -3.67 -4.92
CA SER A 262 -23.96 -4.73 -5.79
C SER A 262 -24.88 -4.18 -6.87
N PHE A 263 -25.69 -3.17 -6.56
CA PHE A 263 -26.52 -2.48 -7.56
C PHE A 263 -25.67 -1.79 -8.62
N ILE A 264 -24.63 -1.06 -8.22
CA ILE A 264 -23.67 -0.44 -9.14
C ILE A 264 -22.95 -1.52 -9.95
N GLY A 265 -22.50 -2.60 -9.30
CA GLY A 265 -21.84 -3.73 -9.92
C GLY A 265 -22.67 -4.33 -11.06
N ARG A 266 -23.96 -4.60 -10.82
CA ARG A 266 -24.86 -5.11 -11.86
C ARG A 266 -25.00 -4.14 -13.04
N LYS A 267 -25.10 -2.83 -12.78
CA LYS A 267 -25.12 -1.81 -13.85
C LYS A 267 -23.81 -1.75 -14.64
N THR A 268 -22.68 -2.03 -13.99
CA THR A 268 -21.35 -2.09 -14.61
C THR A 268 -20.99 -3.50 -15.10
N GLY A 269 -21.92 -4.46 -15.13
CA GLY A 269 -21.68 -5.82 -15.63
C GLY A 269 -20.72 -6.64 -14.77
N MET A 270 -20.65 -6.34 -13.48
CA MET A 270 -19.89 -7.05 -12.46
C MET A 270 -20.82 -7.81 -11.51
N ASN A 271 -20.39 -8.99 -11.07
CA ASN A 271 -21.10 -9.80 -10.07
C ASN A 271 -20.88 -9.28 -8.64
N ASP A 272 -21.61 -9.85 -7.68
CA ASP A 272 -21.57 -9.43 -6.27
C ASP A 272 -20.17 -9.66 -5.64
N SER A 273 -19.43 -10.71 -6.05
CA SER A 273 -18.06 -10.97 -5.59
C SER A 273 -17.08 -9.88 -6.07
N SER A 274 -17.24 -9.42 -7.31
CA SER A 274 -16.44 -8.36 -7.91
C SER A 274 -16.67 -7.02 -7.22
N ALA A 275 -17.93 -6.71 -6.87
CA ALA A 275 -18.24 -5.53 -6.06
C ALA A 275 -17.64 -5.64 -4.65
N ALA A 276 -17.80 -6.79 -3.99
CA ALA A 276 -17.22 -7.03 -2.66
C ALA A 276 -15.68 -6.95 -2.66
N GLY A 277 -15.03 -7.40 -3.74
CA GLY A 277 -13.59 -7.31 -3.93
C GLY A 277 -13.06 -5.87 -3.83
N LEU A 278 -13.80 -4.89 -4.36
CA LEU A 278 -13.39 -3.49 -4.28
C LEU A 278 -13.35 -3.02 -2.84
N LEU A 279 -14.34 -3.40 -2.03
CA LEU A 279 -14.36 -3.09 -0.60
C LEU A 279 -13.22 -3.80 0.14
N MET A 280 -12.96 -5.07 -0.19
CA MET A 280 -11.84 -5.81 0.37
C MET A 280 -10.50 -5.16 0.02
N GLY A 281 -10.33 -4.65 -1.20
CA GLY A 281 -9.07 -4.05 -1.66
C GLY A 281 -8.67 -2.80 -0.88
N ILE A 282 -9.65 -1.98 -0.45
CA ILE A 282 -9.42 -0.81 0.41
C ILE A 282 -8.85 -1.25 1.78
N VAL A 283 -9.17 -2.47 2.22
CA VAL A 283 -8.67 -3.05 3.48
C VAL A 283 -7.34 -3.77 3.27
N SER A 284 -7.25 -4.67 2.31
CA SER A 284 -6.05 -5.44 2.03
C SER A 284 -6.09 -6.05 0.63
N PRO A 285 -4.95 -6.10 -0.08
CA PRO A 285 -4.86 -6.80 -1.36
C PRO A 285 -5.14 -8.29 -1.25
N VAL A 286 -4.70 -8.95 -0.16
CA VAL A 286 -4.73 -10.42 -0.06
C VAL A 286 -6.15 -10.98 -0.16
N PRO A 287 -7.13 -10.53 0.66
CA PRO A 287 -8.50 -11.04 0.54
C PRO A 287 -9.13 -10.69 -0.81
N ALA A 288 -8.85 -9.51 -1.37
CA ALA A 288 -9.37 -9.12 -2.67
C ALA A 288 -8.86 -10.03 -3.79
N ILE A 289 -7.56 -10.37 -3.77
CA ILE A 289 -6.91 -11.30 -4.70
C ILE A 289 -7.49 -12.72 -4.53
N THR A 290 -7.63 -13.22 -3.30
CA THR A 290 -8.23 -14.55 -3.05
C THR A 290 -9.66 -14.64 -3.60
N MET A 291 -10.44 -13.56 -3.52
CA MET A 291 -11.81 -13.54 -4.05
C MET A 291 -11.88 -13.53 -5.58
N MET A 292 -10.78 -13.27 -6.29
CA MET A 292 -10.80 -13.17 -7.76
C MET A 292 -11.29 -14.43 -8.44
N GLU A 293 -11.05 -15.62 -7.88
CA GLU A 293 -11.54 -16.87 -8.46
C GLU A 293 -13.09 -16.91 -8.57
N LYS A 294 -13.79 -16.11 -7.77
CA LYS A 294 -15.27 -15.99 -7.72
C LYS A 294 -15.80 -14.78 -8.50
N MET A 295 -14.91 -13.98 -9.09
CA MET A 295 -15.25 -12.79 -9.86
C MET A 295 -15.47 -13.12 -11.33
N ASP A 296 -16.34 -12.36 -11.98
CA ASP A 296 -16.43 -12.33 -13.44
C ASP A 296 -15.15 -11.72 -14.04
N GLU A 297 -14.90 -12.01 -15.32
CA GLU A 297 -13.67 -11.57 -16.02
C GLU A 297 -13.46 -10.06 -15.96
N ARG A 298 -14.54 -9.29 -16.14
CA ARG A 298 -14.52 -7.84 -16.05
C ARG A 298 -14.17 -7.38 -14.65
N GLY A 299 -14.82 -7.97 -13.65
CA GLY A 299 -14.59 -7.73 -12.23
C GLY A 299 -13.16 -8.01 -11.79
N LYS A 300 -12.53 -9.07 -12.30
CA LYS A 300 -11.09 -9.36 -12.05
C LYS A 300 -10.20 -8.21 -12.50
N ILE A 301 -10.39 -7.72 -13.73
CA ILE A 301 -9.62 -6.61 -14.29
C ILE A 301 -9.86 -5.33 -13.48
N VAL A 302 -11.11 -4.99 -13.19
CA VAL A 302 -11.48 -3.78 -12.43
C VAL A 302 -10.90 -3.81 -11.02
N ASN A 303 -10.97 -4.94 -10.32
CA ASN A 303 -10.39 -5.10 -8.99
C ASN A 303 -8.87 -4.99 -9.00
N ALA A 304 -8.20 -5.65 -9.94
CA ALA A 304 -6.76 -5.57 -10.07
C ALA A 304 -6.30 -4.12 -10.40
N ALA A 305 -6.99 -3.41 -11.28
CA ALA A 305 -6.71 -2.00 -11.55
C ALA A 305 -6.90 -1.12 -10.31
N PHE A 306 -8.00 -1.32 -9.58
CA PHE A 306 -8.30 -0.59 -8.35
C PHE A 306 -7.23 -0.77 -7.28
N LEU A 307 -6.70 -1.99 -7.12
CA LEU A 307 -5.69 -2.31 -6.11
C LEU A 307 -4.41 -1.47 -6.25
N VAL A 308 -4.00 -1.09 -7.47
CA VAL A 308 -2.77 -0.30 -7.70
C VAL A 308 -2.74 0.99 -6.87
N SER A 309 -3.87 1.69 -6.80
CA SER A 309 -3.97 2.94 -6.02
C SER A 309 -4.64 2.76 -4.68
N ALA A 310 -5.68 1.91 -4.58
CA ALA A 310 -6.53 1.85 -3.41
C ALA A 310 -6.18 0.74 -2.41
N ALA A 311 -5.18 -0.11 -2.69
CA ALA A 311 -4.71 -1.13 -1.76
C ALA A 311 -4.45 -0.57 -0.35
N SER A 312 -5.01 -1.25 0.65
CA SER A 312 -4.78 -1.00 2.09
C SER A 312 -5.08 0.43 2.57
N THR A 313 -5.88 1.19 1.81
CA THR A 313 -6.20 2.59 2.07
C THR A 313 -6.73 2.82 3.49
N ILE A 314 -7.64 1.98 4.00
CA ILE A 314 -8.23 2.17 5.35
C ILE A 314 -7.64 1.28 6.43
N ALA A 315 -6.62 0.47 6.11
CA ALA A 315 -6.00 -0.45 7.06
C ALA A 315 -4.53 -0.08 7.27
N ALA A 316 -3.60 -0.89 6.76
CA ALA A 316 -2.16 -0.74 7.02
C ALA A 316 -1.65 0.67 6.66
N HIS A 317 -2.01 1.23 5.50
CA HIS A 317 -1.49 2.53 5.08
C HIS A 317 -2.06 3.68 5.90
N MET A 318 -3.37 3.67 6.23
CA MET A 318 -3.96 4.64 7.15
C MET A 318 -3.32 4.54 8.54
N GLY A 319 -3.16 3.32 9.07
CA GLY A 319 -2.57 3.09 10.38
C GLY A 319 -1.12 3.53 10.45
N PHE A 320 -0.35 3.27 9.39
CA PHE A 320 1.02 3.73 9.27
C PHE A 320 1.10 5.26 9.24
N THR A 321 0.31 5.91 8.38
CA THR A 321 0.30 7.38 8.29
C THR A 321 -0.20 8.01 9.57
N PHE A 322 -1.18 7.42 10.25
CA PHE A 322 -1.60 7.92 11.55
C PHE A 322 -0.48 7.85 12.61
N GLY A 323 0.36 6.81 12.57
CA GLY A 323 1.50 6.69 13.48
C GLY A 323 2.67 7.62 13.17
N THR A 324 2.83 8.04 11.90
CA THR A 324 4.03 8.75 11.43
C THR A 324 3.80 10.20 11.03
N ASP A 325 2.66 10.52 10.39
CA ASP A 325 2.25 11.87 10.01
C ASP A 325 0.70 11.98 10.07
N PRO A 326 0.12 12.15 11.29
CA PRO A 326 -1.32 12.11 11.50
C PRO A 326 -2.09 13.15 10.67
N ASP A 327 -1.47 14.28 10.36
CA ASP A 327 -2.07 15.34 9.58
C ASP A 327 -2.27 14.95 8.11
N PHE A 328 -1.49 13.98 7.63
CA PHE A 328 -1.55 13.49 6.25
C PHE A 328 -2.51 12.31 6.04
N VAL A 329 -3.20 11.84 7.08
CA VAL A 329 -4.13 10.70 6.96
C VAL A 329 -5.22 10.97 5.92
N VAL A 330 -6.02 12.03 6.06
CA VAL A 330 -7.08 12.33 5.07
C VAL A 330 -6.51 12.62 3.68
N PRO A 331 -5.47 13.45 3.51
CA PRO A 331 -4.78 13.61 2.23
C PRO A 331 -4.46 12.30 1.52
N LEU A 332 -3.88 11.34 2.24
CA LEU A 332 -3.54 10.03 1.68
C LEU A 332 -4.78 9.26 1.20
N LEU A 333 -5.85 9.24 2.01
CA LEU A 333 -7.09 8.54 1.65
C LEU A 333 -7.70 9.14 0.38
N VAL A 334 -7.75 10.48 0.30
CA VAL A 334 -8.30 11.19 -0.86
C VAL A 334 -7.47 10.88 -2.10
N ALA A 335 -6.14 10.93 -2.02
CA ALA A 335 -5.26 10.62 -3.14
C ALA A 335 -5.44 9.19 -3.65
N LYS A 336 -5.43 8.20 -2.74
CA LYS A 336 -5.57 6.77 -3.08
C LYS A 336 -6.95 6.44 -3.63
N LEU A 337 -8.02 7.01 -3.07
CA LEU A 337 -9.38 6.81 -3.56
C LEU A 337 -9.60 7.50 -4.91
N ALA A 338 -9.08 8.71 -5.12
CA ALA A 338 -9.15 9.38 -6.41
C ALA A 338 -8.50 8.54 -7.52
N GLY A 339 -7.30 8.02 -7.26
CA GLY A 339 -6.62 7.09 -8.16
C GLY A 339 -7.38 5.78 -8.37
N GLY A 340 -7.90 5.19 -7.30
CA GLY A 340 -8.70 3.96 -7.37
C GLY A 340 -9.96 4.15 -8.22
N ILE A 341 -10.69 5.24 -8.01
CA ILE A 341 -11.88 5.57 -8.82
C ILE A 341 -11.50 5.78 -10.28
N ALA A 342 -10.41 6.50 -10.56
CA ALA A 342 -9.91 6.66 -11.92
C ALA A 342 -9.56 5.31 -12.56
N ALA A 343 -8.92 4.40 -11.81
CA ALA A 343 -8.60 3.04 -12.24
C ALA A 343 -9.85 2.22 -12.57
N VAL A 344 -10.89 2.31 -11.72
CA VAL A 344 -12.19 1.65 -11.96
C VAL A 344 -12.85 2.21 -13.23
N CYS A 345 -12.91 3.53 -13.38
CA CYS A 345 -13.47 4.16 -14.57
C CYS A 345 -12.72 3.76 -15.85
N ALA A 346 -11.39 3.79 -15.83
CA ALA A 346 -10.56 3.36 -16.95
C ALA A 346 -10.75 1.87 -17.26
N ALA A 347 -10.74 1.01 -16.24
CA ALA A 347 -10.94 -0.42 -16.43
C ALA A 347 -12.33 -0.72 -17.00
N LEU A 348 -13.38 -0.05 -16.53
CA LEU A 348 -14.71 -0.18 -17.10
C LEU A 348 -14.76 0.34 -18.54
N PHE A 349 -14.03 1.38 -18.90
CA PHE A 349 -13.96 1.86 -20.28
C PHE A 349 -13.29 0.86 -21.23
N PHE A 350 -12.16 0.26 -20.81
CA PHE A 350 -11.39 -0.68 -21.65
C PHE A 350 -11.95 -2.10 -21.66
N THR A 351 -12.86 -2.44 -20.74
CA THR A 351 -13.47 -3.78 -20.66
C THR A 351 -14.91 -3.75 -21.17
N LYS A 352 -15.24 -4.67 -22.08
CA LYS A 352 -16.61 -4.83 -22.54
C LYS A 352 -17.47 -5.43 -21.42
N LYS A 353 -18.76 -5.08 -21.38
CA LYS A 353 -19.74 -5.84 -20.59
C LYS A 353 -19.73 -7.26 -21.14
N SER A 354 -19.50 -8.27 -20.29
CA SER A 354 -19.87 -9.64 -20.64
C SER A 354 -21.38 -9.66 -20.88
N ALA A 355 -21.78 -10.19 -22.03
CA ALA A 355 -23.17 -10.22 -22.50
C ALA A 355 -24.05 -11.08 -21.58
#